data_AF-A0AAN7I7Q8-F1
#
_entry.id   AF-A0AAN7I7Q8-F1
#
_cell.length_a   1.000
_cell.length_b   1.000
_cell.length_c   1.000
_cell.angle_alpha   90.00
_cell.angle_beta   90.00
_cell.angle_gamma   90.00
#
_symmetry.space_group_name_H-M   'P 1'
#
loop_
_entity.id
_entity.type
_entity.pdbx_description
1 polymer ?
#
loop_
_entity_poly.entity_id
_entity_poly.type
_entity_poly.pdbx_seq_one_letter_code
_entity_poly.pdbx_strand_id
1 'polypeptide(L)'
;MAFSPTTHECTSTDCTGDLNGLCLKELKVPGGCNNPCTIFKTDEYCCTSRTPESCKPRNYSFIFKGACPGAVSYSYDAKLNTCTCPSGNSYKVVFCPSTSSLN
;
A
#
# COMPACT_ATOMS: atom_id res chain seq x y z
N MET A 1 -3.55 -8.80 2.26
CA MET A 1 -3.86 -8.49 3.68
C MET A 1 -5.10 -7.61 3.71
N ALA A 2 -5.99 -7.79 4.69
CA ALA A 2 -7.05 -6.84 4.99
C ALA A 2 -6.86 -6.27 6.41
N PHE A 3 -7.21 -5.00 6.58
CA PHE A 3 -7.20 -4.24 7.82
C PHE A 3 -8.55 -3.55 7.98
N SER A 4 -9.30 -3.91 9.02
CA SER A 4 -10.63 -3.34 9.27
C SER A 4 -10.84 -3.08 10.76
N PRO A 5 -11.64 -2.06 11.13
CA PRO A 5 -12.18 -1.98 12.48
C PRO A 5 -13.11 -3.18 12.74
N THR A 6 -13.27 -3.57 14.00
CA THR A 6 -14.23 -4.62 14.41
C THR A 6 -15.65 -4.06 14.57
N THR A 7 -15.78 -2.74 14.61
CA THR A 7 -17.01 -1.96 14.69
C THR A 7 -17.16 -1.18 13.38
N HIS A 8 -18.37 -1.10 12.82
CA HIS A 8 -18.65 -0.58 11.47
C HIS A 8 -18.53 0.96 11.32
N GLU A 9 -17.78 1.64 12.17
CA GLU A 9 -17.73 3.11 12.20
C GLU A 9 -16.61 3.73 11.37
N CYS A 10 -15.78 2.92 10.71
CA CYS A 10 -14.71 3.44 9.85
C CYS A 10 -14.46 2.63 8.60
N THR A 11 -13.76 3.26 7.67
CA THR A 11 -13.24 2.66 6.44
C THR A 11 -12.22 1.57 6.74
N SER A 12 -12.44 0.40 6.15
CA SER A 12 -11.45 -0.68 6.06
C SER A 12 -10.57 -0.52 4.81
N THR A 13 -9.38 -1.09 4.84
CA THR A 13 -8.49 -1.17 3.67
C THR A 13 -8.00 -2.59 3.48
N ASP A 14 -7.78 -2.98 2.23
CA ASP A 14 -7.16 -4.24 1.89
C ASP A 14 -6.21 -4.13 0.70
N CYS A 15 -5.47 -5.21 0.52
CA CYS A 15 -4.56 -5.43 -0.59
C CYS A 15 -4.55 -6.94 -0.85
N THR A 16 -5.40 -7.38 -1.79
CA THR A 16 -5.54 -8.78 -2.19
C THR A 16 -4.99 -9.07 -3.58
N GLY A 17 -4.56 -8.04 -4.32
CA GLY A 17 -3.91 -8.20 -5.61
C GLY A 17 -2.61 -9.00 -5.51
N ASP A 18 -2.32 -9.80 -6.54
CA ASP A 18 -1.10 -10.60 -6.62
C ASP A 18 0.12 -9.72 -6.96
N LEU A 19 0.66 -9.06 -5.93
CA LEU A 19 1.87 -8.25 -6.06
C LEU A 19 3.10 -9.09 -6.47
N ASN A 20 3.15 -10.37 -6.09
CA ASN A 20 4.29 -11.23 -6.40
C ASN A 20 4.30 -11.64 -7.88
N GLY A 21 3.13 -11.98 -8.43
CA GLY A 21 2.95 -12.28 -9.84
C GLY A 21 3.17 -11.07 -10.75
N LEU A 22 2.71 -9.88 -10.32
CA LEU A 22 2.88 -8.62 -11.06
C LEU A 22 4.25 -7.95 -10.86
N CYS A 23 5.08 -8.46 -9.96
CA CYS A 23 6.32 -7.81 -9.59
C CYS A 23 7.30 -7.69 -10.78
N LEU A 24 7.91 -6.52 -10.94
CA LEU A 24 8.98 -6.32 -11.93
C LEU A 24 10.29 -6.94 -11.46
N LYS A 25 11.11 -7.40 -12.41
CA LYS A 25 12.31 -8.19 -12.14
C LYS A 25 13.28 -7.49 -11.18
N GLU A 26 13.43 -6.18 -11.32
CA GLU A 26 14.27 -5.32 -10.49
C GLU A 26 13.76 -5.15 -9.05
N LEU A 27 12.49 -5.46 -8.78
CA LEU A 27 11.87 -5.37 -7.45
C LEU A 27 11.64 -6.74 -6.80
N LYS A 28 11.81 -7.84 -7.55
CA LYS A 28 11.55 -9.21 -7.06
C LYS A 28 12.55 -9.61 -5.99
N VAL A 29 12.03 -10.24 -4.95
CA VAL A 29 12.80 -10.93 -3.90
C VAL A 29 12.15 -12.29 -3.61
N PRO A 30 12.87 -13.24 -2.97
CA PRO A 30 12.26 -14.51 -2.57
C PRO A 30 10.99 -14.28 -1.74
N GLY A 31 9.84 -14.72 -2.27
CA GLY A 31 8.53 -14.61 -1.62
C GLY A 31 7.88 -13.22 -1.61
N GLY A 32 8.44 -12.23 -2.32
CA GLY A 32 7.96 -10.86 -2.21
C GLY A 32 8.27 -9.93 -3.39
N CYS A 33 7.72 -8.73 -3.31
CA CYS A 33 8.02 -7.61 -4.19
C CYS A 33 8.39 -6.38 -3.35
N ASN A 34 9.61 -5.88 -3.49
CA ASN A 34 10.08 -4.71 -2.75
C ASN A 34 9.54 -3.41 -3.33
N ASN A 35 9.35 -2.40 -2.48
CA ASN A 35 9.12 -1.04 -2.94
C ASN A 35 10.39 -0.49 -3.63
N PRO A 36 10.28 0.33 -4.69
CA PRO A 36 11.43 0.93 -5.37
C PRO A 36 12.35 1.73 -4.44
N CYS A 37 11.84 2.37 -3.39
CA CYS A 37 12.69 3.07 -2.41
C CYS A 37 13.69 2.11 -1.73
N THR A 38 13.24 0.89 -1.39
CA THR A 38 14.08 -0.12 -0.75
C THR A 38 15.26 -0.54 -1.64
N ILE A 39 15.03 -0.62 -2.96
CA ILE A 39 16.03 -1.05 -3.94
C ILE A 39 16.95 0.09 -4.35
N PHE A 40 16.38 1.21 -4.80
CA PHE A 40 17.13 2.26 -5.48
C PHE A 40 17.65 3.35 -4.53
N LYS A 41 16.97 3.57 -3.39
CA LYS A 41 17.36 4.55 -2.37
C LYS A 41 17.56 5.99 -2.91
N THR A 42 16.91 6.31 -4.03
CA THR A 42 16.97 7.66 -4.63
C THR A 42 15.85 8.53 -4.10
N ASP A 43 16.07 9.85 -4.16
CA ASP A 43 15.05 10.82 -3.75
C ASP A 43 13.74 10.67 -4.53
N GLU A 44 13.83 10.30 -5.80
CA GLU A 44 12.68 10.03 -6.68
C GLU A 44 11.72 8.96 -6.14
N TYR A 45 12.24 7.94 -5.46
CA TYR A 45 11.42 6.84 -4.94
C TYR A 45 11.20 6.93 -3.43
N CYS A 46 12.14 7.55 -2.71
CA CYS A 46 12.11 7.63 -1.26
C CYS A 46 11.56 8.93 -0.70
N CYS A 47 11.36 9.96 -1.53
CA CYS A 47 10.74 11.22 -1.09
C CYS A 47 11.55 11.95 0.00
N THR A 48 12.88 11.86 -0.02
CA THR A 48 13.73 12.36 1.07
C THR A 48 13.77 13.89 1.17
N SER A 49 13.75 14.60 0.03
CA SER A 49 13.74 16.06 -0.05
C SER A 49 12.37 16.67 0.22
N ARG A 50 11.30 15.85 0.21
CA ARG A 50 9.90 16.24 0.50
C ARG A 50 9.37 17.37 -0.39
N THR A 51 9.88 17.47 -1.62
CA THR A 51 9.39 18.42 -2.63
C THR A 51 8.31 17.79 -3.51
N PRO A 52 7.38 18.57 -4.08
CA PRO A 52 6.38 18.03 -5.02
C PRO A 52 6.99 17.25 -6.20
N GLU A 53 8.18 17.65 -6.65
CA GLU A 53 8.89 17.03 -7.77
C GLU A 53 9.47 15.65 -7.43
N SER A 54 10.05 15.52 -6.22
CA SER A 54 10.56 14.25 -5.71
C SER A 54 9.44 13.32 -5.26
N CYS A 55 8.30 13.88 -4.82
CA CYS A 55 7.19 13.15 -4.25
C CYS A 55 5.94 13.06 -5.12
N LYS A 56 6.11 12.52 -6.33
CA LYS A 56 5.01 12.24 -7.24
C LYS A 56 4.94 10.76 -7.63
N PRO A 57 3.76 10.26 -8.04
CA PRO A 57 3.64 8.89 -8.56
C PRO A 57 4.62 8.64 -9.70
N ARG A 58 5.22 7.44 -9.73
CA ARG A 58 6.16 6.98 -10.76
C ARG A 58 5.72 5.62 -11.31
N ASN A 59 6.37 5.18 -12.38
CA ASN A 59 6.14 3.88 -13.02
C ASN A 59 5.94 2.70 -12.04
N TYR A 60 6.79 2.57 -11.03
CA TYR A 60 6.68 1.48 -10.05
C TYR A 60 5.49 1.61 -9.11
N SER A 61 5.16 2.82 -8.64
CA SER A 61 4.05 3.01 -7.70
C SER A 61 2.70 2.66 -8.33
N PHE A 62 2.54 2.84 -9.65
CA PHE A 62 1.31 2.46 -10.35
C PHE A 62 1.02 0.95 -10.31
N ILE A 63 2.05 0.11 -10.24
CA ILE A 63 1.86 -1.35 -10.12
C ILE A 63 1.25 -1.70 -8.77
N PHE A 64 1.83 -1.16 -7.69
CA PHE A 64 1.32 -1.35 -6.34
C PHE A 64 -0.09 -0.76 -6.19
N LYS A 65 -0.33 0.44 -6.75
CA LYS A 65 -1.63 1.09 -6.69
C LYS A 65 -2.71 0.35 -7.49
N GLY A 66 -2.35 -0.16 -8.66
CA GLY A 66 -3.26 -0.94 -9.50
C GLY A 66 -3.65 -2.27 -8.87
N ALA A 67 -2.71 -2.95 -8.23
CA ALA A 67 -2.98 -4.19 -7.51
C ALA A 67 -3.74 -3.97 -6.20
N CYS A 68 -3.47 -2.85 -5.52
CA CYS A 68 -4.01 -2.53 -4.19
C CYS A 68 -4.41 -1.05 -4.10
N PRO A 69 -5.59 -0.65 -4.60
CA PRO A 69 -6.02 0.75 -4.65
C PRO A 69 -6.15 1.40 -3.27
N GLY A 70 -6.55 0.65 -2.24
CA GLY A 70 -6.66 1.15 -0.86
C GLY A 70 -5.34 1.23 -0.10
N ALA A 71 -4.24 0.72 -0.67
CA ALA A 71 -2.93 0.69 -0.03
C ALA A 71 -2.08 1.91 -0.42
N VAL A 72 -1.13 2.25 0.46
CA VAL A 72 -0.11 3.28 0.21
C VAL A 72 0.94 2.70 -0.74
N SER A 73 1.05 3.28 -1.94
CA SER A 73 1.96 2.81 -2.98
C SER A 73 3.31 3.56 -3.04
N TYR A 74 3.34 4.80 -2.54
CA TYR A 74 4.54 5.63 -2.38
C TYR A 74 4.34 6.62 -1.24
N SER A 75 5.41 7.27 -0.75
CA SER A 75 5.39 8.03 0.51
C SER A 75 4.35 9.15 0.57
N TYR A 76 4.01 9.80 -0.54
CA TYR A 76 2.99 10.88 -0.55
C TYR A 76 1.55 10.36 -0.70
N ASP A 77 1.37 9.14 -1.21
CA ASP A 77 0.06 8.44 -1.30
C ASP A 77 -0.55 8.24 0.09
N ALA A 78 0.29 8.24 1.13
CA ALA A 78 -0.15 8.12 2.52
C ALA A 78 -1.17 9.20 2.91
N LYS A 79 -1.09 10.42 2.36
CA LYS A 79 -2.06 11.48 2.68
C LYS A 79 -3.46 11.25 2.11
N LEU A 80 -3.57 10.44 1.05
CA LEU A 80 -4.83 10.20 0.34
C LEU A 80 -5.49 8.88 0.76
N ASN A 81 -4.73 7.92 1.29
CA ASN A 81 -5.23 6.59 1.63
C ASN A 81 -5.04 6.22 3.11
N THR A 82 -4.76 7.20 3.97
CA THR A 82 -4.86 7.01 5.43
C THR A 82 -6.31 6.81 5.83
N CYS A 83 -6.61 5.63 6.39
CA CYS A 83 -7.87 5.37 7.08
C CYS A 83 -7.76 5.90 8.52
N THR A 84 -8.74 6.71 8.94
CA THR A 84 -8.84 7.23 10.30
C THR A 84 -10.09 6.68 10.99
N CYS A 85 -9.96 6.37 12.27
CA CYS A 85 -11.03 5.90 13.14
C CYS A 85 -11.07 6.74 14.41
N PRO A 86 -12.24 6.89 15.06
CA PRO A 86 -12.33 7.36 16.44
C PRO A 86 -11.47 6.51 17.39
N SER A 87 -11.03 7.10 18.50
CA SER A 87 -10.35 6.36 19.55
C SER A 87 -11.27 5.32 20.19
N GLY A 88 -10.70 4.21 20.67
CA GLY A 88 -11.46 3.13 21.33
C GLY A 88 -11.92 1.99 20.42
N ASN A 89 -11.64 2.05 19.11
CA ASN A 89 -11.92 0.95 18.19
C ASN A 89 -10.95 -0.23 18.39
N SER A 90 -11.47 -1.45 18.22
CA SER A 90 -10.65 -2.66 18.03
C SER A 90 -10.50 -2.95 16.53
N TYR A 91 -9.46 -3.67 16.13
CA TYR A 91 -9.13 -3.92 14.73
C TYR A 91 -8.86 -5.39 14.46
N LYS A 92 -9.15 -5.81 13.22
CA LYS A 92 -8.86 -7.15 12.70
C LYS A 92 -7.87 -7.04 11.56
N VAL A 93 -6.83 -7.88 11.62
CA VAL A 93 -5.83 -8.05 10.56
C VAL A 93 -5.97 -9.46 10.00
N VAL A 94 -6.15 -9.57 8.69
CA VAL A 94 -6.27 -10.87 8.01
C VAL A 94 -5.20 -11.00 6.94
N PHE A 95 -4.36 -12.03 7.07
CA PHE A 95 -3.47 -12.46 6.00
C PHE A 95 -4.24 -13.35 5.04
N CYS A 96 -4.06 -13.14 3.73
CA CYS A 96 -4.78 -13.85 2.67
C CYS A 96 -6.31 -13.89 2.88
N PRO A 97 -6.98 -12.72 3.02
CA PRO A 97 -8.44 -12.70 3.16
C PRO A 97 -9.08 -13.27 1.88
N SER A 98 -10.13 -14.07 2.03
CA SER A 98 -10.97 -14.47 0.90
C SER A 98 -11.58 -13.21 0.27
N THR A 99 -11.72 -13.19 -1.06
CA THR A 99 -12.16 -12.04 -1.89
C THR A 99 -13.62 -11.58 -1.65
N SER A 100 -14.17 -11.76 -0.44
CA SER A 100 -15.57 -11.56 -0.08
C SER A 100 -15.75 -10.91 1.30
N SER A 101 -14.84 -10.02 1.71
CA SER A 101 -14.98 -9.30 3.00
C SER A 101 -15.40 -7.82 2.86
N LEU A 102 -15.70 -7.36 1.65
CA LEU A 102 -16.28 -6.05 1.37
C LEU A 102 -17.63 -6.27 0.66
N ASN A 103 -18.63 -6.67 1.43
CA ASN A 103 -20.05 -6.48 1.13
C ASN A 103 -20.70 -5.88 2.36
#